data_AF-A0A7Z9XFA4-F1
#
_entry.id   AF-A0A7Z9XFA4-F1
#
_cell.length_a   1.000
_cell.length_b   1.000
_cell.length_c   1.000
_cell.angle_alpha   90.00
_cell.angle_beta   90.00
_cell.angle_gamma   90.00
#
_symmetry.space_group_name_H-M   'P 1'
#
loop_
_entity.id
_entity.type
_entity.pdbx_description
1 polymer ?
#
loop_
_entity_poly.entity_id
_entity_poly.type
_entity_poly.pdbx_seq_one_letter_code
_entity_poly.pdbx_strand_id
1 'polypeptide(L)'
;AVHSGLLDLTLAFNFMQQHEDGKPAVKIQGSIGLRDVDIRDRKNQPILSFPEMTLEIDRVHIVRKEFHLARFSLREPSLTVERLKNGEINLATLFPASVEEKKTAPPTDNPLLLTLKEAVVDEATIHFTDQTVPGSFQTTLQPMNVKVGNFSTAHESMADFLLAFTSERGEEVTANGSFSFLPLQVNAGLNVASIQLDKYRPYYQGALAAALNADKTDVSANIEFAPENHIFMITDAGLDMNNLSFVGDRVEEKIVIPHFAISGTTVDVTEQKIFVGQCTSSDGVIPLVRRKDGSLNVQDFLAKAATDEPASEPLEEDDADAGANWILVAKNVDFTNYSSTFTDQVPGQPVEFS
;
A
#
# COMPACT_ATOMS: atom_id res chain seq x y z
N ALA A 1 -4.74 11.90 -22.05
CA ALA A 1 -4.55 13.19 -22.74
C ALA A 1 -5.06 14.31 -21.86
N VAL A 2 -4.35 15.43 -21.82
CA VAL A 2 -4.83 16.65 -21.14
C VAL A 2 -6.08 17.13 -21.88
N HIS A 3 -7.21 17.18 -21.18
CA HIS A 3 -8.50 17.62 -21.70
C HIS A 3 -8.63 19.15 -21.59
N SER A 4 -8.26 19.72 -20.44
CA SER A 4 -8.22 21.16 -20.19
C SER A 4 -7.14 21.54 -19.19
N GLY A 5 -6.80 22.82 -19.15
CA GLY A 5 -5.89 23.42 -18.16
C GLY A 5 -5.50 24.84 -18.57
N LEU A 6 -5.30 25.70 -17.57
CA LEU A 6 -4.76 27.05 -17.72
C LEU A 6 -3.32 27.07 -17.21
N LEU A 7 -2.45 27.81 -17.90
CA LEU A 7 -1.03 27.95 -17.55
C LEU A 7 -0.70 29.41 -17.27
N ASP A 8 -0.18 29.70 -16.09
CA ASP A 8 0.41 30.99 -15.74
C ASP A 8 1.92 30.86 -15.55
N LEU A 9 2.66 31.79 -16.13
CA LEU A 9 4.12 31.83 -16.06
C LEU A 9 4.57 33.22 -15.63
N THR A 10 5.30 33.28 -14.52
CA THR A 10 6.02 34.49 -14.12
C THR A 10 7.49 34.13 -14.00
N LEU A 11 8.27 34.45 -15.04
CA LEU A 11 9.68 34.05 -15.14
C LEU A 11 10.58 35.27 -15.30
N ALA A 12 11.66 35.31 -14.53
CA ALA A 12 12.74 36.26 -14.67
C ALA A 12 14.01 35.56 -15.20
N PHE A 13 14.62 36.15 -16.22
CA PHE A 13 15.80 35.63 -16.90
C PHE A 13 16.99 36.55 -16.63
N ASN A 14 18.06 36.00 -16.07
CA ASN A 14 19.31 36.71 -15.89
C ASN A 14 20.41 36.00 -16.69
N PHE A 15 20.97 36.69 -17.68
CA PHE A 15 22.11 36.22 -18.46
C PHE A 15 23.39 36.86 -17.94
N MET A 16 24.38 36.04 -17.58
CA MET A 16 25.71 36.49 -17.17
C MET A 16 26.74 35.96 -18.17
N GLN A 17 27.44 36.87 -18.84
CA GLN A 17 28.41 36.54 -19.89
C GLN A 17 29.72 35.97 -19.34
N GLN A 18 30.07 36.29 -18.08
CA GLN A 18 31.20 35.72 -17.35
C GLN A 18 30.76 35.40 -15.92
N HIS A 19 30.43 34.14 -15.65
CA HIS A 19 30.27 33.63 -14.29
C HIS A 19 31.65 33.30 -13.68
N GLU A 20 31.75 33.00 -12.37
CA GLU A 20 33.02 32.79 -11.63
C GLU A 20 33.94 31.71 -12.26
N ASP A 21 33.38 30.79 -13.05
CA ASP A 21 34.06 29.72 -13.80
C ASP A 21 34.39 30.09 -15.25
N GLY A 22 34.19 31.35 -15.66
CA GLY A 22 34.48 31.85 -17.01
C GLY A 22 33.51 31.40 -18.10
N LYS A 23 32.40 30.73 -17.74
CA LYS A 23 31.38 30.24 -18.68
C LYS A 23 30.12 31.13 -18.65
N PRO A 24 29.38 31.23 -19.76
CA PRO A 24 28.09 31.91 -19.77
C PRO A 24 27.09 31.16 -18.87
N ALA A 25 26.34 31.89 -18.06
CA ALA A 25 25.29 31.33 -17.21
C ALA A 25 23.95 32.00 -17.51
N VAL A 26 22.91 31.18 -17.71
CA VAL A 26 21.52 31.62 -17.72
C VAL A 26 20.91 31.16 -16.40
N LYS A 27 20.46 32.11 -15.59
CA LYS A 27 19.70 31.85 -14.37
C LYS A 27 18.22 32.15 -14.63
N ILE A 28 17.36 31.17 -14.37
CA ILE A 28 15.90 31.33 -14.41
C ILE A 28 15.38 31.22 -12.98
N GLN A 29 14.50 32.14 -12.61
CA GLN A 29 13.78 32.16 -11.32
C GLN A 29 12.34 32.62 -11.55
N GLY A 30 11.41 32.24 -10.69
CA GLY A 30 10.00 32.64 -10.82
C GLY A 30 9.03 31.57 -10.38
N SER A 31 7.81 31.62 -10.91
CA SER A 31 6.74 30.67 -10.59
C SER A 31 6.01 30.17 -11.83
N ILE A 32 5.57 28.92 -11.76
CA ILE A 32 4.70 28.27 -12.73
C ILE A 32 3.40 27.91 -12.00
N GLY A 33 2.26 28.32 -12.55
CA GLY A 33 0.93 27.96 -12.06
C GLY A 33 0.18 27.15 -13.12
N LEU A 34 -0.49 26.08 -12.71
CA LEU A 34 -1.52 25.42 -13.50
C LEU A 34 -2.85 25.51 -12.77
N ARG A 35 -3.93 25.79 -13.51
CA ARG A 35 -5.30 25.79 -12.97
C ARG A 35 -6.24 24.94 -13.80
N ASP A 36 -7.29 24.43 -13.16
CA ASP A 36 -8.41 23.73 -13.80
C ASP A 36 -7.95 22.60 -14.73
N VAL A 37 -6.95 21.83 -14.28
CA VAL A 37 -6.37 20.74 -15.07
C VAL A 37 -7.26 19.52 -14.99
N ASP A 38 -7.59 18.96 -16.16
CA ASP A 38 -8.33 17.71 -16.31
C ASP A 38 -7.57 16.81 -17.28
N ILE A 39 -7.19 15.62 -16.84
CA ILE A 39 -6.49 14.60 -17.62
C ILE A 39 -7.36 13.36 -17.68
N ARG A 40 -7.64 12.92 -18.91
CA ARG A 40 -8.49 11.77 -19.19
C ARG A 40 -7.75 10.70 -19.97
N ASP A 41 -8.21 9.46 -19.86
CA ASP A 41 -7.69 8.36 -20.66
C ASP A 41 -8.14 8.45 -22.13
N ARG A 42 -7.76 7.47 -22.97
CA ARG A 42 -8.18 7.42 -24.38
C ARG A 42 -9.68 7.15 -24.56
N LYS A 43 -10.35 6.61 -23.54
CA LYS A 43 -11.80 6.35 -23.49
C LYS A 43 -12.58 7.49 -22.85
N ASN A 44 -11.93 8.64 -22.61
CA ASN A 44 -12.51 9.83 -21.99
C ASN A 44 -12.93 9.66 -20.52
N GLN A 45 -12.31 8.73 -19.80
CA GLN A 45 -12.49 8.54 -18.35
C GLN A 45 -11.49 9.42 -17.57
N PRO A 46 -11.90 10.04 -16.45
CA PRO A 46 -11.02 10.90 -15.65
C PRO A 46 -9.89 10.07 -14.99
N ILE A 47 -8.65 10.51 -15.17
CA ILE A 47 -7.47 9.92 -14.51
C ILE A 47 -6.99 10.85 -13.39
N LEU A 48 -6.73 12.11 -13.70
CA LEU A 48 -6.20 13.11 -12.77
C LEU A 48 -6.87 14.44 -13.03
N SER A 49 -7.36 15.10 -11.99
CA SER A 49 -7.80 16.49 -12.07
C SER A 49 -7.34 17.25 -10.84
N PHE A 50 -7.14 18.56 -10.97
CA PHE A 50 -6.81 19.42 -9.84
C PHE A 50 -7.14 20.89 -10.15
N PRO A 51 -7.64 21.66 -9.17
CA PRO A 51 -7.93 23.07 -9.34
C PRO A 51 -6.68 23.94 -9.46
N GLU A 52 -5.61 23.62 -8.70
CA GLU A 52 -4.43 24.47 -8.61
C GLU A 52 -3.16 23.65 -8.35
N MET A 53 -2.11 23.95 -9.13
CA MET A 53 -0.74 23.51 -8.89
C MET A 53 0.19 24.71 -9.04
N THR A 54 1.09 24.90 -8.09
CA THR A 54 2.14 25.93 -8.17
C THR A 54 3.52 25.32 -8.00
N LEU A 55 4.47 25.79 -8.80
CA LEU A 55 5.88 25.48 -8.67
C LEU A 55 6.70 26.76 -8.58
N GLU A 56 7.42 26.94 -7.48
CA GLU A 56 8.35 28.03 -7.26
C GLU A 56 9.78 27.60 -7.60
N ILE A 57 10.43 28.37 -8.46
CA ILE A 57 11.78 28.14 -8.96
C ILE A 57 12.73 29.12 -8.26
N ASP A 58 13.63 28.59 -7.43
CA ASP A 58 14.72 29.38 -6.79
C ASP A 58 15.78 29.72 -7.85
N ARG A 59 16.31 28.70 -8.52
CA ARG A 59 17.28 28.86 -9.59
C ARG A 59 17.35 27.64 -10.49
N VAL A 60 17.49 27.88 -11.79
CA VAL A 60 17.84 26.84 -12.76
C VAL A 60 19.10 27.26 -13.51
N HIS A 61 20.06 26.35 -13.60
CA HIS A 61 21.27 26.45 -14.42
C HIS A 61 21.20 25.41 -15.54
N ILE A 62 20.58 25.78 -16.68
CA ILE A 62 20.31 24.85 -17.79
C ILE A 62 21.58 24.16 -18.29
N VAL A 63 22.67 24.91 -18.47
CA VAL A 63 23.95 24.38 -19.00
C VAL A 63 24.55 23.35 -18.04
N ARG A 64 24.40 23.56 -16.73
CA ARG A 64 24.89 22.65 -15.69
C ARG A 64 23.91 21.52 -15.37
N LYS A 65 22.68 21.58 -15.91
CA LYS A 65 21.57 20.67 -15.58
C LYS A 65 21.22 20.67 -14.09
N GLU A 66 21.37 21.82 -13.43
CA GLU A 66 21.03 21.99 -12.02
C GLU A 66 19.70 22.74 -11.91
N PHE A 67 18.74 22.13 -11.24
CA PHE A 67 17.39 22.65 -11.03
C PHE A 67 17.14 22.71 -9.53
N HIS A 68 17.06 23.91 -8.99
CA HIS A 68 16.76 24.14 -7.58
C HIS A 68 15.39 24.79 -7.47
N LEU A 69 14.46 24.02 -6.92
CA LEU A 69 13.06 24.39 -6.74
C LEU A 69 12.83 24.73 -5.26
N ALA A 70 12.10 25.81 -5.02
CA ALA A 70 11.78 26.23 -3.67
C ALA A 70 10.60 25.43 -3.12
N ARG A 71 9.49 25.41 -3.87
CA ARG A 71 8.25 24.82 -3.38
C ARG A 71 7.41 24.26 -4.52
N PHE A 72 6.87 23.07 -4.32
CA PHE A 72 5.80 22.50 -5.12
C PHE A 72 4.54 22.42 -4.24
N SER A 73 3.40 22.86 -4.75
CA SER A 73 2.11 22.73 -4.09
C SER A 73 1.06 22.25 -5.08
N LEU A 74 0.27 21.27 -4.67
CA LEU A 74 -0.85 20.72 -5.42
C LEU A 74 -2.06 20.64 -4.48
N ARG A 75 -3.13 21.37 -4.80
CA ARG A 75 -4.34 21.42 -3.97
C ARG A 75 -5.44 20.55 -4.56
N GLU A 76 -6.11 19.80 -3.70
CA GLU A 76 -7.31 19.00 -4.00
C GLU A 76 -7.20 18.14 -5.27
N PRO A 77 -6.06 17.44 -5.53
CA PRO A 77 -6.01 16.59 -6.70
C PRO A 77 -6.92 15.37 -6.51
N SER A 78 -7.71 15.06 -7.54
CA SER A 78 -8.53 13.84 -7.62
C SER A 78 -7.90 12.87 -8.60
N LEU A 79 -7.50 11.70 -8.12
CA LEU A 79 -6.85 10.65 -8.92
C LEU A 79 -7.69 9.37 -8.94
N THR A 80 -7.83 8.77 -10.13
CA THR A 80 -8.44 7.44 -10.31
C THR A 80 -7.36 6.41 -10.59
N VAL A 81 -7.18 5.47 -9.66
CA VAL A 81 -6.22 4.37 -9.75
C VAL A 81 -6.99 3.06 -9.88
N GLU A 82 -6.65 2.28 -10.90
CA GLU A 82 -7.30 1.01 -11.17
C GLU A 82 -6.25 -0.08 -11.45
N ARG A 83 -6.31 -1.15 -10.68
CA ARG A 83 -5.60 -2.40 -10.96
C ARG A 83 -6.52 -3.31 -11.77
N LEU A 84 -6.15 -3.55 -13.02
CA LEU A 84 -6.89 -4.37 -13.97
C LEU A 84 -6.74 -5.87 -13.64
N LYS A 85 -7.59 -6.71 -14.24
CA LYS A 85 -7.57 -8.17 -14.02
C LYS A 85 -6.23 -8.84 -14.35
N ASN A 86 -5.46 -8.27 -15.27
CA ASN A 86 -4.11 -8.74 -15.64
C ASN A 86 -3.02 -8.23 -14.66
N GLY A 87 -3.40 -7.50 -13.61
CA GLY A 87 -2.48 -6.92 -12.62
C GLY A 87 -1.90 -5.55 -13.01
N GLU A 88 -2.13 -5.08 -14.24
CA GLU A 88 -1.64 -3.77 -14.70
C GLU A 88 -2.38 -2.62 -14.00
N ILE A 89 -1.68 -1.51 -13.77
CA ILE A 89 -2.25 -0.29 -13.21
C ILE A 89 -2.58 0.69 -14.35
N ASN A 90 -3.78 1.26 -14.36
CA ASN A 90 -4.24 2.21 -15.39
C ASN A 90 -3.32 3.45 -15.54
N LEU A 91 -2.61 3.84 -14.47
CA LEU A 91 -1.62 4.93 -14.48
C LEU A 91 -0.39 4.65 -15.35
N ALA A 92 -0.07 3.38 -15.62
CA ALA A 92 1.03 3.03 -16.53
C ALA A 92 0.80 3.59 -17.95
N THR A 93 -0.44 3.93 -18.30
CA THR A 93 -0.78 4.57 -19.58
C THR A 93 -0.46 6.07 -19.64
N LEU A 94 -0.22 6.73 -18.49
CA LEU A 94 0.17 8.14 -18.44
C LEU A 94 1.62 8.37 -18.85
N PHE A 95 2.47 7.36 -18.64
CA PHE A 95 3.86 7.38 -19.06
C PHE A 95 3.98 6.53 -20.32
N PRO A 96 4.63 7.01 -21.39
CA PRO A 96 4.93 6.13 -22.51
C PRO A 96 5.74 4.95 -21.96
N ALA A 97 5.31 3.72 -22.25
CA ALA A 97 6.14 2.54 -22.00
C ALA A 97 7.51 2.83 -22.61
N SER A 98 8.55 2.89 -21.77
CA SER A 98 9.92 2.93 -22.26
C SER A 98 10.20 1.55 -22.84
N VAL A 99 9.77 1.36 -24.08
CA VAL A 99 10.09 0.18 -24.87
C VAL A 99 11.61 0.21 -25.12
N GLU A 100 12.22 -0.95 -24.85
CA GLU A 100 13.65 -1.29 -24.89
C GLU A 100 14.46 -1.01 -23.62
N GLU A 101 14.81 -2.13 -22.95
CA GLU A 101 16.11 -2.31 -22.30
C GLU A 101 17.23 -1.93 -23.28
N LYS A 102 17.52 -0.63 -23.38
CA LYS A 102 18.82 -0.19 -23.86
C LYS A 102 19.83 -0.47 -22.76
N LYS A 103 20.54 -1.57 -22.94
CA LYS A 103 21.98 -1.73 -22.64
C LYS A 103 22.57 -0.45 -22.07
N THR A 104 22.93 -0.49 -20.79
CA THR A 104 23.77 0.48 -20.05
C THR A 104 24.43 1.51 -20.97
N ALA A 105 23.73 2.65 -21.16
CA ALA A 105 24.39 3.83 -21.69
C ALA A 105 25.52 4.19 -20.71
N PRO A 106 26.73 4.53 -21.18
CA PRO A 106 27.81 4.94 -20.30
C PRO A 106 27.33 6.09 -19.40
N PRO A 107 27.79 6.14 -18.13
CA PRO A 107 27.41 7.20 -17.21
C PRO A 107 27.66 8.55 -17.88
N THR A 108 26.62 9.37 -17.95
CA THR A 108 26.74 10.69 -18.58
C THR A 108 27.58 11.56 -17.63
N ASP A 109 28.66 12.18 -18.13
CA ASP A 109 29.62 12.98 -17.34
C ASP A 109 29.01 14.16 -16.55
N ASN A 110 27.71 14.46 -16.73
CA ASN A 110 26.99 15.45 -15.92
C ASN A 110 25.51 15.03 -15.76
N PRO A 111 25.14 14.32 -14.67
CA PRO A 111 23.77 13.93 -14.39
C PRO A 111 22.91 15.16 -14.03
N LEU A 112 21.61 15.08 -14.25
CA LEU A 112 20.67 16.14 -13.88
C LEU A 112 20.54 16.18 -12.35
N LEU A 113 20.89 17.32 -11.74
CA LEU A 113 20.68 17.59 -10.32
C LEU A 113 19.36 18.35 -10.17
N LEU A 114 18.39 17.73 -9.52
CA LEU A 114 17.12 18.33 -9.14
C LEU A 114 17.04 18.36 -7.62
N THR A 115 16.77 19.54 -7.06
CA THR A 115 16.50 19.70 -5.62
C THR A 115 15.18 20.44 -5.43
N LEU A 116 14.42 20.06 -4.41
CA LEU A 116 13.15 20.66 -4.05
C LEU A 116 13.09 20.78 -2.52
N LYS A 117 13.05 22.02 -2.00
CA LYS A 117 13.06 22.23 -0.54
C LYS A 117 11.78 21.71 0.12
N GLU A 118 10.64 21.92 -0.51
CA GLU A 118 9.35 21.46 0.01
C GLU A 118 8.39 21.06 -1.14
N ALA A 119 7.73 19.93 -0.99
CA ALA A 119 6.59 19.53 -1.79
C ALA A 119 5.38 19.31 -0.87
N VAL A 120 4.23 19.87 -1.22
CA VAL A 120 2.99 19.68 -0.48
C VAL A 120 1.88 19.26 -1.43
N VAL A 121 1.15 18.22 -1.05
CA VAL A 121 -0.15 17.86 -1.62
C VAL A 121 -1.17 18.00 -0.51
N ASP A 122 -2.14 18.89 -0.68
CA ASP A 122 -3.17 19.17 0.31
C ASP A 122 -4.52 18.63 -0.18
N GLU A 123 -5.24 17.92 0.69
CA GLU A 123 -6.61 17.45 0.47
C GLU A 123 -6.83 16.60 -0.80
N ALA A 124 -5.88 15.75 -1.15
CA ALA A 124 -6.03 14.83 -2.27
C ALA A 124 -7.15 13.81 -2.06
N THR A 125 -7.80 13.41 -3.15
CA THR A 125 -8.79 12.34 -3.21
C THR A 125 -8.27 11.25 -4.14
N ILE A 126 -8.13 10.02 -3.64
CA ILE A 126 -7.73 8.87 -4.45
C ILE A 126 -8.90 7.88 -4.51
N HIS A 127 -9.43 7.66 -5.70
CA HIS A 127 -10.36 6.56 -5.97
C HIS A 127 -9.56 5.35 -6.42
N PHE A 128 -9.58 4.27 -5.65
CA PHE A 128 -8.85 3.05 -5.94
C PHE A 128 -9.82 1.90 -6.24
N THR A 129 -9.58 1.20 -7.35
CA THR A 129 -10.29 -0.02 -7.75
C THR A 129 -9.29 -1.14 -8.00
N ASP A 130 -9.50 -2.31 -7.42
CA ASP A 130 -8.75 -3.53 -7.70
C ASP A 130 -9.68 -4.57 -8.32
N GLN A 131 -9.42 -4.95 -9.57
CA GLN A 131 -10.18 -5.97 -10.30
C GLN A 131 -9.53 -7.36 -10.22
N THR A 132 -8.38 -7.50 -9.54
CA THR A 132 -7.68 -8.79 -9.39
C THR A 132 -8.35 -9.68 -8.34
N VAL A 133 -9.18 -9.10 -7.48
CA VAL A 133 -9.92 -9.82 -6.43
C VAL A 133 -11.38 -10.06 -6.81
N PRO A 134 -12.02 -11.13 -6.29
CA PRO A 134 -13.42 -11.42 -6.59
C PRO A 134 -14.34 -10.28 -6.14
N GLY A 135 -15.29 -9.90 -6.99
CA GLY A 135 -16.23 -8.80 -6.73
C GLY A 135 -15.66 -7.40 -6.96
N SER A 136 -14.36 -7.28 -7.25
CA SER A 136 -13.60 -6.02 -7.29
C SER A 136 -13.60 -5.29 -5.94
N PHE A 137 -12.42 -4.88 -5.47
CA PHE A 137 -12.31 -4.03 -4.30
C PHE A 137 -12.33 -2.56 -4.73
N GLN A 138 -13.05 -1.72 -3.99
CA GLN A 138 -13.13 -0.28 -4.23
C GLN A 138 -13.00 0.48 -2.92
N THR A 139 -12.26 1.59 -2.92
CA THR A 139 -12.09 2.48 -1.77
C THR A 139 -11.81 3.91 -2.25
N THR A 140 -12.15 4.90 -1.43
CA THR A 140 -11.78 6.29 -1.63
C THR A 140 -10.96 6.76 -0.43
N LEU A 141 -9.78 7.30 -0.70
CA LEU A 141 -8.88 7.84 0.32
C LEU A 141 -8.95 9.37 0.27
N GLN A 142 -9.48 9.99 1.33
CA GLN A 142 -9.63 11.44 1.43
C GLN A 142 -9.89 11.88 2.90
N PRO A 143 -9.44 13.08 3.30
CA PRO A 143 -8.44 13.90 2.61
C PRO A 143 -7.05 13.24 2.74
N MET A 144 -6.31 13.16 1.65
CA MET A 144 -4.92 12.70 1.66
C MET A 144 -3.97 13.91 1.62
N ASN A 145 -3.09 13.99 2.61
CA ASN A 145 -2.09 15.04 2.71
C ASN A 145 -0.68 14.44 2.63
N VAL A 146 0.17 15.05 1.81
CA VAL A 146 1.56 14.63 1.63
C VAL A 146 2.47 15.83 1.82
N LYS A 147 3.53 15.67 2.59
CA LYS A 147 4.63 16.64 2.66
C LYS A 147 5.93 15.93 2.40
N VAL A 148 6.78 16.51 1.56
CA VAL A 148 8.14 16.05 1.31
C VAL A 148 9.09 17.22 1.53
N GLY A 149 10.13 17.00 2.34
CA GLY A 149 11.17 17.98 2.62
C GLY A 149 12.50 17.57 2.03
N ASN A 150 13.26 18.54 1.50
CA ASN A 150 14.64 18.37 1.08
C ASN A 150 14.87 17.28 0.01
N PHE A 151 13.93 17.11 -0.93
CA PHE A 151 14.10 16.18 -2.04
C PHE A 151 15.31 16.56 -2.91
N SER A 152 16.07 15.55 -3.33
CA SER A 152 17.24 15.72 -4.19
C SER A 152 17.51 14.46 -5.01
N THR A 153 17.97 14.65 -6.25
CA THR A 153 18.51 13.58 -7.10
C THR A 153 20.03 13.42 -6.94
N ALA A 154 20.67 14.12 -5.99
CA ALA A 154 22.04 13.83 -5.63
C ALA A 154 22.14 12.42 -5.01
N HIS A 155 23.25 11.73 -5.28
CA HIS A 155 23.52 10.40 -4.76
C HIS A 155 23.46 10.39 -3.23
N GLU A 156 22.78 9.40 -2.65
CA GLU A 156 22.59 9.19 -1.20
C GLU A 156 21.90 10.35 -0.47
N SER A 157 21.29 11.30 -1.18
CA SER A 157 20.56 12.37 -0.53
C SER A 157 19.21 11.86 -0.01
N MET A 158 18.98 12.07 1.28
CA MET A 158 17.73 11.72 1.95
C MET A 158 16.74 12.89 1.91
N ALA A 159 15.48 12.55 1.70
CA ALA A 159 14.33 13.42 1.75
C ALA A 159 13.36 12.90 2.82
N ASP A 160 12.82 13.79 3.64
CA ASP A 160 11.83 13.43 4.65
C ASP A 160 10.43 13.45 4.03
N PHE A 161 9.53 12.59 4.49
CA PHE A 161 8.13 12.62 4.09
C PHE A 161 7.16 12.39 5.24
N LEU A 162 5.96 12.95 5.07
CA LEU A 162 4.77 12.73 5.88
C LEU A 162 3.60 12.44 4.94
N LEU A 163 2.83 11.41 5.25
CA LEU A 163 1.61 11.02 4.56
C LEU A 163 0.53 10.80 5.62
N ALA A 164 -0.65 11.36 5.40
CA ALA A 164 -1.82 11.07 6.21
C ALA A 164 -3.07 11.04 5.34
N PHE A 165 -3.93 10.04 5.52
CA PHE A 165 -5.22 9.98 4.86
C PHE A 165 -6.24 9.18 5.65
N THR A 166 -7.51 9.37 5.33
CA THR A 166 -8.61 8.57 5.86
C THR A 166 -9.30 7.83 4.71
N SER A 167 -9.71 6.58 4.93
CA SER A 167 -10.55 5.89 3.95
C SER A 167 -12.02 6.32 4.07
N GLU A 168 -12.86 5.99 3.09
CA GLU A 168 -14.31 6.24 3.16
C GLU A 168 -15.01 5.47 4.29
N ARG A 169 -14.30 4.53 4.92
CA ARG A 169 -14.75 3.74 6.06
C ARG A 169 -14.28 4.28 7.42
N GLY A 170 -13.59 5.43 7.44
CA GLY A 170 -13.09 6.07 8.66
C GLY A 170 -11.77 5.48 9.17
N GLU A 171 -11.05 4.74 8.33
CA GLU A 171 -9.75 4.13 8.68
C GLU A 171 -8.69 5.21 8.55
N GLU A 172 -7.93 5.47 9.62
CA GLU A 172 -6.92 6.52 9.64
C GLU A 172 -5.54 5.93 9.36
N VAL A 173 -4.86 6.44 8.34
CA VAL A 173 -3.52 6.00 7.96
C VAL A 173 -2.55 7.15 8.10
N THR A 174 -1.44 6.90 8.77
CA THR A 174 -0.29 7.80 8.80
C THR A 174 0.98 7.05 8.43
N ALA A 175 1.82 7.65 7.61
CA ALA A 175 3.15 7.15 7.32
C ALA A 175 4.16 8.30 7.33
N ASN A 176 5.34 8.06 7.88
CA ASN A 176 6.39 9.06 7.95
C ASN A 176 7.77 8.41 7.89
N GLY A 177 8.76 9.15 7.41
CA GLY A 177 10.13 8.68 7.41
C GLY A 177 10.96 9.40 6.38
N SER A 178 11.92 8.69 5.80
CA SER A 178 12.88 9.26 4.85
C SER A 178 13.10 8.33 3.67
N PHE A 179 13.40 8.90 2.51
CA PHE A 179 13.76 8.15 1.32
C PHE A 179 14.90 8.82 0.55
N SER A 180 15.70 8.03 -0.17
CA SER A 180 16.62 8.51 -1.20
C SER A 180 16.12 8.09 -2.57
N PHE A 181 16.33 8.92 -3.58
CA PHE A 181 15.94 8.59 -4.97
C PHE A 181 17.05 7.83 -5.72
N LEU A 182 18.32 8.14 -5.44
CA LEU A 182 19.49 7.54 -6.09
C LEU A 182 20.54 7.14 -5.03
N PRO A 183 20.74 5.84 -4.75
CA PRO A 183 19.84 4.74 -5.10
C PRO A 183 18.48 4.88 -4.39
N LEU A 184 17.47 4.15 -4.85
CA LEU A 184 16.16 4.13 -4.18
C LEU A 184 16.30 3.44 -2.81
N GLN A 185 16.00 4.16 -1.74
CA GLN A 185 15.89 3.60 -0.38
C GLN A 185 14.71 4.26 0.31
N VAL A 186 13.98 3.51 1.14
CA VAL A 186 12.84 4.01 1.91
C VAL A 186 12.91 3.43 3.32
N ASN A 187 12.81 4.30 4.32
CA ASN A 187 12.60 3.94 5.72
C ASN A 187 11.33 4.64 6.20
N ALA A 188 10.32 3.89 6.61
CA ALA A 188 9.01 4.43 6.93
C ALA A 188 8.40 3.78 8.17
N GLY A 189 7.89 4.59 9.09
CA GLY A 189 6.91 4.14 10.08
C GLY A 189 5.50 4.25 9.50
N LEU A 190 4.67 3.24 9.72
CA LEU A 190 3.28 3.15 9.30
C LEU A 190 2.40 2.91 10.53
N ASN A 191 1.31 3.65 10.65
CA ASN A 191 0.23 3.36 11.59
C ASN A 191 -1.11 3.41 10.84
N VAL A 192 -1.95 2.40 11.10
CA VAL A 192 -3.30 2.29 10.58
C VAL A 192 -4.23 2.03 11.75
N ALA A 193 -5.21 2.91 11.97
CA ALA A 193 -6.17 2.77 13.05
C ALA A 193 -7.57 2.46 12.53
N SER A 194 -8.33 1.72 13.34
CA SER A 194 -9.76 1.44 13.11
C SER A 194 -10.07 0.71 11.79
N ILE A 195 -9.22 -0.23 11.37
CA ILE A 195 -9.40 -1.05 10.16
C ILE A 195 -10.75 -1.78 10.20
N GLN A 196 -11.54 -1.65 9.13
CA GLN A 196 -12.82 -2.33 8.96
C GLN A 196 -12.60 -3.65 8.20
N LEU A 197 -12.35 -4.74 8.94
CA LEU A 197 -11.95 -6.05 8.37
C LEU A 197 -12.91 -6.57 7.29
N ASP A 198 -14.21 -6.34 7.46
CA ASP A 198 -15.26 -6.79 6.52
C ASP A 198 -15.04 -6.26 5.11
N LYS A 199 -14.51 -5.03 5.00
CA LYS A 199 -14.17 -4.37 3.73
C LYS A 199 -13.11 -5.12 2.93
N TYR A 200 -12.17 -5.78 3.61
CA TYR A 200 -11.03 -6.47 3.00
C TYR A 200 -11.28 -7.95 2.71
N ARG A 201 -12.51 -8.43 2.91
CA ARG A 201 -12.92 -9.79 2.56
C ARG A 201 -12.50 -10.25 1.16
N PRO A 202 -12.55 -9.43 0.10
CA PRO A 202 -12.08 -9.84 -1.23
C PRO A 202 -10.63 -10.37 -1.25
N TYR A 203 -9.78 -9.91 -0.32
CA TYR A 203 -8.37 -10.31 -0.24
C TYR A 203 -8.13 -11.59 0.54
N TYR A 204 -8.93 -11.89 1.57
CA TYR A 204 -8.69 -13.07 2.42
C TYR A 204 -9.67 -14.22 2.18
N GLN A 205 -10.80 -14.00 1.51
CA GLN A 205 -11.87 -15.01 1.39
C GLN A 205 -11.45 -16.28 0.63
N GLY A 206 -10.41 -16.20 -0.20
CA GLY A 206 -9.84 -17.37 -0.88
C GLY A 206 -9.15 -18.36 0.07
N ALA A 207 -8.70 -17.90 1.24
CA ALA A 207 -8.07 -18.73 2.27
C ALA A 207 -8.99 -18.93 3.49
N LEU A 208 -9.75 -17.89 3.87
CA LEU A 208 -10.63 -17.89 5.02
C LEU A 208 -12.06 -17.49 4.61
N ALA A 209 -12.97 -18.46 4.54
CA ALA A 209 -14.36 -18.21 4.19
C ALA A 209 -15.13 -17.43 5.28
N ALA A 210 -14.68 -17.51 6.54
CA ALA A 210 -15.29 -16.76 7.64
C ALA A 210 -15.25 -15.25 7.39
N ALA A 211 -16.36 -14.54 7.66
CA ALA A 211 -16.35 -13.09 7.76
C ALA A 211 -15.71 -12.69 9.09
N LEU A 212 -14.71 -11.81 9.00
CA LEU A 212 -14.02 -11.25 10.15
C LEU A 212 -14.66 -9.92 10.52
N ASN A 213 -14.95 -9.74 11.81
CA ASN A 213 -15.38 -8.46 12.35
C ASN A 213 -14.63 -8.18 13.64
N ALA A 214 -14.32 -6.93 13.92
CA ALA A 214 -13.74 -6.48 15.18
C ALA A 214 -14.26 -5.07 15.48
N ASP A 215 -14.40 -4.73 16.76
CA ASP A 215 -14.82 -3.38 17.16
C ASP A 215 -13.69 -2.37 16.93
N LYS A 216 -12.44 -2.83 17.04
CA LYS A 216 -11.24 -2.05 16.82
C LYS A 216 -10.16 -2.96 16.25
N THR A 217 -9.46 -2.48 15.22
CA THR A 217 -8.29 -3.13 14.63
C THR A 217 -7.26 -2.05 14.31
N ASP A 218 -6.13 -2.07 15.01
CA ASP A 218 -5.01 -1.17 14.78
C ASP A 218 -3.78 -1.96 14.34
N VAL A 219 -3.02 -1.40 13.40
CA VAL A 219 -1.79 -1.98 12.86
C VAL A 219 -0.69 -0.93 12.88
N SER A 220 0.51 -1.33 13.27
CA SER A 220 1.72 -0.51 13.17
C SER A 220 2.85 -1.33 12.56
N ALA A 221 3.75 -0.68 11.83
CA ALA A 221 4.94 -1.34 11.30
C ALA A 221 6.02 -0.33 10.92
N ASN A 222 7.28 -0.75 10.94
CA ASN A 222 8.38 -0.07 10.27
C ASN A 222 8.70 -0.81 8.97
N ILE A 223 8.92 -0.09 7.88
CA ILE A 223 9.21 -0.64 6.55
C ILE A 223 10.59 -0.13 6.12
N GLU A 224 11.45 -1.05 5.72
CA GLU A 224 12.73 -0.78 5.07
C GLU A 224 12.70 -1.40 3.68
N PHE A 225 12.93 -0.56 2.66
CA PHE A 225 12.96 -0.99 1.27
C PHE A 225 14.17 -0.39 0.56
N ALA A 226 15.07 -1.23 0.07
CA ALA A 226 16.23 -0.85 -0.72
C ALA A 226 16.47 -1.92 -1.80
N PRO A 227 15.90 -1.77 -3.00
CA PRO A 227 15.92 -2.82 -4.03
C PRO A 227 17.31 -3.13 -4.56
N GLU A 228 18.21 -2.14 -4.67
CA GLU A 228 19.60 -2.40 -5.07
C GLU A 228 20.35 -3.30 -4.08
N ASN A 229 19.97 -3.20 -2.80
CA ASN A 229 20.50 -4.02 -1.71
C ASN A 229 19.67 -5.29 -1.48
N HIS A 230 18.62 -5.52 -2.27
CA HIS A 230 17.65 -6.62 -2.11
C HIS A 230 16.95 -6.65 -0.74
N ILE A 231 16.73 -5.46 -0.15
CA ILE A 231 16.07 -5.34 1.15
C ILE A 231 14.59 -5.02 0.94
N PHE A 232 13.74 -5.87 1.49
CA PHE A 232 12.35 -5.55 1.78
C PHE A 232 11.97 -6.17 3.13
N MET A 233 12.08 -5.37 4.18
CA MET A 233 11.78 -5.79 5.55
C MET A 233 10.65 -4.97 6.16
N ILE A 234 9.84 -5.66 6.95
CA ILE A 234 8.85 -5.07 7.84
C ILE A 234 9.27 -5.44 9.26
N THR A 235 9.52 -4.47 10.12
CA THR A 235 9.99 -4.67 11.50
C THR A 235 9.02 -4.04 12.49
N ASP A 236 9.08 -4.50 13.74
CA ASP A 236 8.20 -4.07 14.83
C ASP A 236 6.71 -4.06 14.43
N ALA A 237 6.32 -4.98 13.55
CA ALA A 237 4.95 -5.08 13.10
C ALA A 237 4.08 -5.53 14.28
N GLY A 238 2.99 -4.80 14.48
CA GLY A 238 2.03 -4.97 15.55
C GLY A 238 0.61 -4.95 15.01
N LEU A 239 -0.25 -5.75 15.65
CA LEU A 239 -1.68 -5.84 15.39
C LEU A 239 -2.38 -5.89 16.74
N ASP A 240 -3.35 -5.02 16.99
CA ASP A 240 -4.19 -5.04 18.19
C ASP A 240 -5.66 -5.06 17.76
N MET A 241 -6.41 -6.05 18.25
CA MET A 241 -7.79 -6.28 17.88
C MET A 241 -8.66 -6.45 19.12
N ASN A 242 -9.77 -5.74 19.15
CA ASN A 242 -10.80 -5.89 20.17
C ASN A 242 -12.05 -6.55 19.58
N ASN A 243 -12.58 -7.54 20.32
CA ASN A 243 -13.82 -8.23 20.00
C ASN A 243 -13.81 -8.85 18.59
N LEU A 244 -12.70 -9.49 18.23
CA LEU A 244 -12.56 -10.21 16.97
C LEU A 244 -13.58 -11.35 16.92
N SER A 245 -14.33 -11.46 15.83
CA SER A 245 -15.26 -12.54 15.61
C SER A 245 -15.12 -13.16 14.22
N PHE A 246 -15.30 -14.47 14.17
CA PHE A 246 -15.31 -15.27 12.96
C PHE A 246 -16.73 -15.76 12.73
N VAL A 247 -17.34 -15.34 11.62
CA VAL A 247 -18.73 -15.65 11.29
C VAL A 247 -18.76 -16.51 10.03
N GLY A 248 -19.29 -17.72 10.15
CA GLY A 248 -19.47 -18.66 9.03
C GLY A 248 -20.85 -18.49 8.38
N ASP A 249 -21.45 -19.59 7.94
CA ASP A 249 -22.78 -19.56 7.31
C ASP A 249 -23.90 -19.25 8.32
N ARG A 250 -23.65 -19.51 9.61
CA ARG A 250 -24.57 -19.32 10.74
C ARG A 250 -24.00 -18.35 11.76
N VAL A 251 -24.70 -17.24 11.99
CA VAL A 251 -24.22 -16.14 12.85
C VAL A 251 -24.18 -16.54 14.33
N GLU A 252 -25.11 -17.39 14.74
CA GLU A 252 -25.22 -17.93 16.10
C GLU A 252 -24.08 -18.88 16.47
N GLU A 253 -23.35 -19.41 15.49
CA GLU A 253 -22.24 -20.36 15.67
C GLU A 253 -20.86 -19.66 15.56
N LYS A 254 -20.82 -18.32 15.69
CA LYS A 254 -19.60 -17.51 15.57
C LYS A 254 -18.61 -17.75 16.72
N ILE A 255 -17.31 -17.68 16.40
CA ILE A 255 -16.25 -17.57 17.41
C ILE A 255 -16.07 -16.11 17.78
N VAL A 256 -15.83 -15.83 19.07
CA VAL A 256 -15.51 -14.48 19.56
C VAL A 256 -14.23 -14.53 20.39
N ILE A 257 -13.32 -13.61 20.13
CA ILE A 257 -12.04 -13.40 20.79
C ILE A 257 -12.01 -11.94 21.27
N PRO A 258 -12.28 -11.67 22.57
CA PRO A 258 -12.34 -10.32 23.12
C PRO A 258 -11.07 -9.48 22.93
N HIS A 259 -9.89 -10.10 23.04
CA HIS A 259 -8.62 -9.42 22.77
C HIS A 259 -7.68 -10.37 22.02
N PHE A 260 -7.15 -9.90 20.90
CA PHE A 260 -6.13 -10.58 20.12
C PHE A 260 -5.06 -9.56 19.73
N ALA A 261 -3.80 -9.86 20.03
CA ALA A 261 -2.70 -8.97 19.68
C ALA A 261 -1.44 -9.74 19.26
N ILE A 262 -0.73 -9.15 18.31
CA ILE A 262 0.59 -9.58 17.87
C ILE A 262 1.54 -8.39 18.03
N SER A 263 2.77 -8.63 18.51
CA SER A 263 3.80 -7.60 18.61
C SER A 263 5.21 -8.13 18.34
N GLY A 264 6.12 -7.21 18.02
CA GLY A 264 7.52 -7.51 17.73
C GLY A 264 7.67 -8.45 16.53
N THR A 265 6.83 -8.29 15.51
CA THR A 265 6.88 -9.13 14.31
C THR A 265 7.86 -8.57 13.29
N THR A 266 8.69 -9.44 12.74
CA THR A 266 9.58 -9.15 11.62
C THR A 266 9.15 -9.99 10.42
N VAL A 267 8.94 -9.35 9.28
CA VAL A 267 8.70 -9.99 7.99
C VAL A 267 9.85 -9.63 7.07
N ASP A 268 10.64 -10.63 6.71
CA ASP A 268 11.62 -10.54 5.64
C ASP A 268 10.94 -11.06 4.36
N VAL A 269 10.57 -10.13 3.47
CA VAL A 269 9.90 -10.47 2.21
C VAL A 269 10.88 -11.10 1.22
N THR A 270 12.16 -10.73 1.30
CA THR A 270 13.22 -11.25 0.43
C THR A 270 13.52 -12.71 0.78
N GLU A 271 13.68 -13.02 2.06
CA GLU A 271 13.93 -14.38 2.55
C GLU A 271 12.64 -15.19 2.79
N GLN A 272 11.48 -14.56 2.63
CA GLN A 272 10.15 -15.17 2.86
C GLN A 272 10.00 -15.72 4.29
N LYS A 273 10.49 -14.97 5.28
CA LYS A 273 10.47 -15.36 6.70
C LYS A 273 9.61 -14.42 7.50
N ILE A 274 8.79 -14.99 8.37
CA ILE A 274 7.99 -14.26 9.35
C ILE A 274 8.39 -14.74 10.74
N PHE A 275 8.88 -13.83 11.55
CA PHE A 275 9.17 -14.05 12.96
C PHE A 275 8.20 -13.24 13.82
N VAL A 276 7.35 -13.91 14.58
CA VAL A 276 6.39 -13.29 15.49
C VAL A 276 6.97 -13.31 16.90
N GLY A 277 7.21 -12.11 17.47
CA GLY A 277 7.79 -11.96 18.81
C GLY A 277 6.85 -12.43 19.92
N GLN A 278 5.61 -11.94 19.92
CA GLN A 278 4.57 -12.36 20.84
C GLN A 278 3.20 -12.37 20.16
N CYS A 279 2.43 -13.43 20.43
CA CYS A 279 1.02 -13.55 20.07
C CYS A 279 0.24 -13.79 21.36
N THR A 280 -0.65 -12.87 21.71
CA THR A 280 -1.50 -12.98 22.91
C THR A 280 -2.96 -12.99 22.52
N SER A 281 -3.73 -13.81 23.21
CA SER A 281 -5.17 -13.86 23.04
C SER A 281 -5.86 -14.21 24.35
N SER A 282 -6.96 -13.54 24.68
CA SER A 282 -7.65 -13.74 25.96
C SER A 282 -9.16 -13.89 25.81
N ASP A 283 -9.73 -14.66 26.75
CA ASP A 283 -11.17 -14.75 27.02
C ASP A 283 -11.99 -15.26 25.82
N GLY A 284 -11.36 -16.03 24.93
CA GLY A 284 -11.99 -16.56 23.73
C GLY A 284 -13.11 -17.54 24.03
N VAL A 285 -14.22 -17.42 23.30
CA VAL A 285 -15.37 -18.33 23.35
C VAL A 285 -15.50 -19.03 22.00
N ILE A 286 -15.29 -20.36 22.01
CA ILE A 286 -15.31 -21.19 20.80
C ILE A 286 -16.48 -22.17 20.91
N PRO A 287 -17.69 -21.82 20.41
CA PRO A 287 -18.78 -22.77 20.31
C PRO A 287 -18.44 -23.80 19.23
N LEU A 288 -18.46 -25.08 19.59
CA LEU A 288 -18.28 -26.19 18.66
C LEU A 288 -19.62 -26.89 18.50
N VAL A 289 -20.19 -26.84 17.29
CA VAL A 289 -21.48 -27.44 16.99
C VAL A 289 -21.28 -28.54 15.96
N ARG A 290 -21.56 -29.79 16.36
CA ARG A 290 -21.71 -30.91 15.43
C ARG A 290 -23.15 -30.96 14.96
N ARG A 291 -23.38 -30.63 13.69
CA ARG A 291 -24.71 -30.50 13.10
C ARG A 291 -25.29 -31.88 12.77
N LYS A 292 -26.59 -31.91 12.45
CA LYS A 292 -27.34 -33.14 12.10
C LYS A 292 -26.73 -33.93 10.93
N ASP A 293 -26.09 -33.25 10.00
CA ASP A 293 -25.39 -33.85 8.86
C ASP A 293 -23.98 -34.38 9.23
N GLY A 294 -23.57 -34.23 10.49
CA GLY A 294 -22.26 -34.63 11.00
C GLY A 294 -21.15 -33.61 10.78
N SER A 295 -21.41 -32.49 10.10
CA SER A 295 -20.44 -31.40 9.92
C SER A 295 -20.20 -30.63 11.22
N LEU A 296 -19.00 -30.05 11.35
CA LEU A 296 -18.67 -29.11 12.43
C LEU A 296 -18.79 -27.68 11.92
N ASN A 297 -19.32 -26.77 12.73
CA ASN A 297 -19.45 -25.35 12.39
C ASN A 297 -18.13 -24.69 11.98
N VAL A 298 -17.01 -25.07 12.59
CA VAL A 298 -15.68 -24.52 12.24
C VAL A 298 -15.23 -24.83 10.81
N GLN A 299 -15.85 -25.82 10.15
CA GLN A 299 -15.57 -26.12 8.74
C GLN A 299 -16.07 -25.02 7.80
N ASP A 300 -17.08 -24.25 8.21
CA ASP A 300 -17.59 -23.10 7.44
C ASP A 300 -16.55 -21.97 7.32
N PHE A 301 -15.56 -21.95 8.20
CA PHE A 301 -14.54 -20.91 8.19
C PHE A 301 -13.45 -21.16 7.15
N LEU A 302 -13.30 -22.41 6.71
CA LEU A 302 -12.30 -22.80 5.73
C LEU A 302 -12.82 -22.52 4.33
N ALA A 303 -11.98 -21.95 3.46
CA ALA A 303 -12.29 -21.89 2.04
C ALA A 303 -12.45 -23.32 1.50
N LYS A 304 -13.52 -23.56 0.74
CA LYS A 304 -13.67 -24.83 0.02
C LYS A 304 -12.54 -24.89 -1.01
N ALA A 305 -11.75 -25.96 -0.97
CA ALA A 305 -10.77 -26.22 -2.02
C ALA A 305 -11.49 -26.14 -3.37
N ALA A 306 -10.93 -25.36 -4.30
CA ALA A 306 -11.40 -25.38 -5.67
C ALA A 306 -11.36 -26.85 -6.11
N THR A 307 -12.54 -27.42 -6.35
CA THR A 307 -12.61 -28.77 -6.91
C THR A 307 -12.16 -28.58 -8.35
N ASP A 308 -10.88 -28.81 -8.60
CA ASP A 308 -10.36 -28.88 -9.96
C ASP A 308 -11.27 -29.82 -10.75
N GLU A 309 -11.82 -29.30 -11.84
CA GLU A 309 -12.34 -30.12 -12.92
C GLU A 309 -11.29 -31.21 -13.25
N PRO A 310 -11.72 -32.45 -13.56
CA PRO A 310 -10.81 -33.57 -13.68
C PRO A 310 -9.72 -33.28 -14.72
N ALA A 311 -8.50 -33.50 -14.27
CA ALA A 311 -7.23 -33.39 -14.99
C ALA A 311 -7.33 -33.81 -16.47
N SER A 312 -7.06 -32.86 -17.36
CA SER A 312 -6.49 -33.16 -18.66
C SER A 312 -5.01 -33.54 -18.48
N GLU A 313 -4.66 -34.69 -19.06
CA GLU A 313 -3.37 -35.40 -19.23
C GLU A 313 -2.06 -34.76 -18.72
N PRO A 314 -1.14 -35.59 -18.16
CA PRO A 314 0.11 -35.11 -17.58
C PRO A 314 1.03 -34.57 -18.68
N LEU A 315 1.28 -33.26 -18.64
CA LEU A 315 2.42 -32.66 -19.32
C LEU A 315 3.68 -32.98 -18.51
N GLU A 316 4.74 -33.33 -19.24
CA GLU A 316 6.05 -33.72 -18.74
C GLU A 316 6.55 -32.76 -17.64
N GLU A 317 7.09 -33.35 -16.56
CA GLU A 317 7.78 -32.65 -15.49
C GLU A 317 8.96 -31.85 -16.07
N ASP A 318 8.75 -30.55 -16.26
CA ASP A 318 9.83 -29.57 -16.26
C ASP A 318 10.02 -29.17 -14.79
N ASP A 319 11.18 -29.51 -14.22
CA ASP A 319 11.62 -29.22 -12.85
C ASP A 319 11.80 -27.71 -12.61
N ALA A 320 10.71 -26.94 -12.68
CA ALA A 320 10.73 -25.49 -12.52
C ALA A 320 9.41 -24.92 -11.99
N ASP A 321 8.96 -25.36 -10.81
CA ASP A 321 8.37 -24.44 -9.82
C ASP A 321 8.35 -25.10 -8.42
N ALA A 322 9.48 -25.04 -7.72
CA ALA A 322 9.47 -25.23 -6.28
C ALA A 322 8.83 -23.99 -5.66
N GLY A 323 7.51 -24.03 -5.51
CA GLY A 323 6.71 -22.93 -4.96
C GLY A 323 7.32 -22.34 -3.70
N ALA A 324 7.43 -21.01 -3.70
CA ALA A 324 7.90 -20.18 -2.59
C ALA A 324 7.25 -20.59 -1.26
N ASN A 325 8.02 -21.22 -0.37
CA ASN A 325 7.55 -21.65 0.95
C ASN A 325 7.93 -20.62 2.01
N TRP A 326 6.95 -19.78 2.41
CA TRP A 326 7.11 -18.89 3.55
C TRP A 326 7.35 -19.66 4.85
N ILE A 327 8.34 -19.25 5.64
CA ILE A 327 8.64 -19.84 6.95
C ILE A 327 8.09 -18.93 8.06
N LEU A 328 7.17 -19.46 8.87
CA LEU A 328 6.60 -18.77 10.02
C LEU A 328 7.13 -19.35 11.34
N VAL A 329 7.68 -18.49 12.19
CA VAL A 329 8.13 -18.85 13.55
C VAL A 329 7.48 -17.90 14.56
N ALA A 330 6.74 -18.46 15.52
CA ALA A 330 6.22 -17.71 16.65
C ALA A 330 7.04 -18.04 17.91
N LYS A 331 7.61 -17.01 18.56
CA LYS A 331 8.45 -17.19 19.74
C LYS A 331 7.64 -17.47 21.00
N ASN A 332 6.61 -16.67 21.25
CA ASN A 332 5.73 -16.78 22.41
C ASN A 332 4.27 -16.74 21.97
N VAL A 333 3.48 -17.68 22.47
CA VAL A 333 2.05 -17.80 22.18
C VAL A 333 1.33 -18.00 23.51
N ASP A 334 0.60 -16.97 23.95
CA ASP A 334 -0.04 -16.92 25.26
C ASP A 334 -1.57 -16.81 25.10
N PHE A 335 -2.27 -17.93 25.30
CA PHE A 335 -3.72 -18.02 25.17
C PHE A 335 -4.32 -18.24 26.55
N THR A 336 -5.14 -17.30 27.00
CA THR A 336 -5.62 -17.26 28.40
C THR A 336 -7.14 -17.25 28.47
N ASN A 337 -7.70 -17.93 29.49
CA ASN A 337 -9.14 -17.96 29.80
C ASN A 337 -10.08 -18.38 28.64
N TYR A 338 -9.67 -19.34 27.82
CA TYR A 338 -10.53 -19.87 26.77
C TYR A 338 -11.63 -20.78 27.32
N SER A 339 -12.82 -20.68 26.74
CA SER A 339 -13.93 -21.58 26.99
C SER A 339 -14.51 -22.13 25.68
N SER A 340 -15.04 -23.34 25.72
CA SER A 340 -15.65 -23.97 24.57
C SER A 340 -16.85 -24.79 25.00
N THR A 341 -17.98 -24.56 24.33
CA THR A 341 -19.19 -25.37 24.49
C THR A 341 -19.31 -26.30 23.29
N PHE A 342 -19.42 -27.61 23.53
CA PHE A 342 -19.67 -28.59 22.47
C PHE A 342 -21.14 -28.98 22.44
N THR A 343 -21.82 -28.73 21.32
CA THR A 343 -23.21 -29.15 21.09
C THR A 343 -23.26 -30.21 19.99
N ASP A 344 -23.69 -31.43 20.31
CA ASP A 344 -23.97 -32.48 19.33
C ASP A 344 -25.46 -32.51 19.00
N GLN A 345 -25.80 -32.15 17.76
CA GLN A 345 -27.16 -32.15 17.22
C GLN A 345 -27.47 -33.43 16.44
N VAL A 346 -26.54 -34.38 16.31
CA VAL A 346 -26.77 -35.67 15.62
C VAL A 346 -27.79 -36.56 16.36
N PRO A 347 -27.80 -36.65 17.71
CA PRO A 347 -28.84 -37.41 18.42
C PRO A 347 -30.23 -36.78 18.30
N GLY A 348 -31.29 -37.56 18.58
CA GLY A 348 -32.68 -37.10 18.50
C GLY A 348 -33.03 -35.96 19.47
N GLN A 349 -32.26 -35.79 20.55
CA GLN A 349 -32.24 -34.61 21.41
C GLN A 349 -30.80 -34.07 21.44
N PRO A 350 -30.58 -32.76 21.16
CA PRO A 350 -29.24 -32.19 21.23
C PRO A 350 -28.60 -32.37 22.60
N VAL A 351 -27.30 -32.69 22.61
CA VAL A 351 -26.51 -32.84 23.83
C VAL A 351 -25.48 -31.73 23.90
N GLU A 352 -25.39 -31.04 25.04
CA GLU A 352 -24.48 -29.92 25.27
C GLU A 352 -23.46 -30.25 26.37
N PHE A 353 -22.21 -29.88 26.14
CA PHE A 353 -21.08 -30.02 27.06
C PHE A 353 -20.38 -28.66 27.18
N SER A 354 -19.96 -28.29 28.39
CA SER A 354 -19.33 -26.99 28.71
C SER A 354 -18.00 -27.15 29.40
#